data_AF-A0A497Q6L1-F1
#
_entry.id   AF-A0A497Q6L1-F1
#
_cell.length_a   1.000
_cell.length_b   1.000
_cell.length_c   1.000
_cell.angle_alpha   90.00
_cell.angle_beta   90.00
_cell.angle_gamma   90.00
#
_symmetry.space_group_name_H-M   'P 1'
#
loop_
_entity.id
_entity.type
_entity.pdbx_description
1 polymer ?
#
loop_
_entity_poly.entity_id
_entity_poly.type
_entity_poly.pdbx_seq_one_letter_code
_entity_poly.pdbx_strand_id
1 'polypeptide(L)'
;MVDNSIRTRFTRLLPDLAGSEHDLRYFKDKLVKVLLGLIMLVIITPFFLVLFQVAGTGLVQLFGTGPGQGLDFLFTFPGVGLEGGIRNAFVGTVELVVLASSVGVPLSVFGAVFISEYTRPGLIKELIEFASDVLAGIPSIVFGAFGFAFLVDFLHMGM
;
A
#
# COMPACT_ATOMS: atom_id res chain seq x y z
N MET A 1 -33.45 22.46 59.86
CA MET A 1 -33.82 21.09 59.42
C MET A 1 -33.62 21.03 57.91
N VAL A 2 -32.42 20.65 57.46
CA VAL A 2 -32.14 20.48 56.02
C VAL A 2 -32.73 19.14 55.61
N ASP A 3 -33.64 19.19 54.65
CA ASP A 3 -34.48 18.07 54.24
C ASP A 3 -33.65 16.89 53.70
N ASN A 4 -33.69 15.77 54.42
CA ASN A 4 -32.98 14.54 54.09
C ASN A 4 -33.56 13.86 52.83
N SER A 5 -34.72 14.33 52.34
CA SER A 5 -35.39 13.81 51.13
C SER A 5 -34.68 14.20 49.82
N ILE A 6 -34.05 15.38 49.79
CA ILE A 6 -33.35 15.88 48.58
C ILE A 6 -32.03 15.13 48.38
N ARG A 7 -31.32 14.84 49.48
CA ARG A 7 -30.05 14.10 49.43
C ARG A 7 -30.24 12.69 48.89
N THR A 8 -31.28 11.99 49.36
CA THR A 8 -31.60 10.62 48.92
C THR A 8 -32.05 10.54 47.47
N ARG A 9 -32.73 11.56 46.93
CA ARG A 9 -33.07 11.60 45.49
C ARG A 9 -31.85 11.77 44.60
N PHE A 10 -30.91 12.64 44.97
CA PHE A 10 -29.67 12.84 44.20
C PHE A 10 -28.78 11.59 44.17
N THR A 11 -28.66 10.86 45.29
CA THR A 11 -27.83 9.63 45.33
C THR A 11 -28.42 8.49 44.52
N ARG A 12 -29.74 8.49 44.27
CA ARG A 12 -30.42 7.48 43.43
C ARG A 12 -30.35 7.79 41.93
N LEU A 13 -30.15 9.04 41.54
CA LEU A 13 -30.10 9.46 40.13
C LEU A 13 -28.69 9.42 39.53
N LEU A 14 -27.64 9.57 40.35
CA LEU A 14 -26.25 9.49 39.88
C LEU A 14 -25.85 8.14 39.24
N PRO A 15 -26.30 6.96 39.75
CA PRO A 15 -26.04 5.67 39.11
C PRO A 15 -26.77 5.49 37.78
N ASP A 16 -27.96 6.08 37.65
CA ASP A 16 -28.85 5.92 36.49
C ASP A 16 -28.36 6.75 35.28
N LEU A 17 -27.83 7.95 35.53
CA LEU A 17 -27.17 8.77 34.49
C LEU A 17 -25.87 8.11 33.99
N ALA A 18 -25.10 7.47 34.88
CA ALA A 18 -23.85 6.77 34.53
C ALA A 18 -24.08 5.51 33.66
N GLY A 19 -25.22 4.82 33.82
CA GLY A 19 -25.61 3.70 32.95
C GLY A 19 -25.94 4.14 31.52
N SER A 20 -26.64 5.27 31.36
CA SER A 20 -27.05 5.79 30.04
C SER A 20 -25.87 6.26 29.18
N GLU A 21 -24.81 6.83 29.78
CA GLU A 21 -23.62 7.25 29.05
C GLU A 21 -22.75 6.07 28.60
N HIS A 22 -22.75 4.98 29.37
CA HIS A 22 -22.02 3.75 29.05
C HIS A 22 -22.67 3.02 27.86
N ASP A 23 -24.00 2.89 27.85
CA ASP A 23 -24.73 2.23 26.77
C ASP A 23 -24.68 3.03 25.46
N LEU A 24 -24.68 4.37 25.53
CA LEU A 24 -24.52 5.23 24.36
C LEU A 24 -23.13 5.12 23.73
N ARG A 25 -22.08 5.00 24.55
CA ARG A 25 -20.70 4.76 24.07
C ARG A 25 -20.57 3.39 23.43
N TYR A 26 -21.12 2.35 24.05
CA TYR A 26 -21.14 1.00 23.51
C TYR A 26 -21.89 0.91 22.17
N PHE A 27 -23.04 1.57 22.04
CA PHE A 27 -23.80 1.62 20.80
C PHE A 27 -23.05 2.38 19.70
N LYS A 28 -22.45 3.53 20.01
CA LYS A 28 -21.60 4.29 19.08
C LYS A 28 -20.40 3.47 18.61
N ASP A 29 -19.71 2.78 19.51
CA ASP A 29 -18.55 1.94 19.16
C ASP A 29 -18.96 0.79 18.25
N LYS A 30 -20.10 0.14 18.50
CA LYS A 30 -20.61 -0.94 17.66
C LYS A 30 -21.04 -0.42 16.29
N LEU A 31 -21.72 0.73 16.23
CA LEU A 31 -22.11 1.38 14.98
C LEU A 31 -20.88 1.78 14.15
N VAL A 32 -19.89 2.42 14.77
CA VAL A 32 -18.63 2.81 14.12
C VAL A 32 -17.89 1.58 13.59
N LYS A 33 -17.79 0.50 14.37
CA LYS A 33 -17.16 -0.74 13.90
C LYS A 33 -17.90 -1.36 12.72
N VAL A 34 -19.24 -1.37 12.72
CA VAL A 34 -20.03 -1.86 11.58
C VAL A 34 -19.80 -0.98 10.35
N LEU A 35 -19.81 0.34 10.52
CA LEU A 35 -19.59 1.29 9.42
C LEU A 35 -18.17 1.18 8.84
N LEU A 36 -17.15 1.07 9.68
CA LEU A 36 -15.78 0.79 9.26
C LEU A 36 -15.68 -0.56 8.53
N GLY A 37 -16.38 -1.58 9.03
CA GLY A 37 -16.50 -2.88 8.35
C GLY A 37 -17.09 -2.79 6.95
N LEU A 38 -18.15 -1.99 6.78
CA LEU A 38 -18.77 -1.76 5.47
C LEU A 38 -17.83 -1.01 4.52
N ILE A 39 -17.13 0.03 5.01
CA ILE A 39 -16.15 0.77 4.19
C ILE A 39 -15.00 -0.15 3.76
N MET A 40 -14.50 -0.98 4.69
CA MET A 40 -13.47 -1.98 4.36
C MET A 40 -13.95 -2.94 3.27
N LEU A 41 -15.20 -3.41 3.36
CA LEU A 41 -15.78 -4.30 2.35
C LEU A 41 -15.85 -3.61 0.98
N VAL A 42 -16.26 -2.34 0.93
CA VAL A 42 -16.30 -1.57 -0.32
C VAL A 42 -14.92 -1.40 -0.95
N ILE A 43 -13.88 -1.14 -0.15
CA ILE A 43 -12.49 -0.99 -0.63
C ILE A 43 -11.91 -2.33 -1.13
N ILE A 44 -12.24 -3.41 -0.44
CA ILE A 44 -11.74 -4.76 -0.75
C ILE A 44 -12.41 -5.34 -2.01
N THR A 45 -13.67 -4.96 -2.27
CA THR A 45 -14.44 -5.44 -3.42
C THR A 45 -13.75 -5.22 -4.77
N PRO A 46 -13.32 -3.99 -5.18
CA PRO A 46 -12.68 -3.78 -6.46
C PRO A 46 -11.36 -4.55 -6.60
N PHE A 47 -10.62 -4.74 -5.50
CA PHE A 47 -9.40 -5.55 -5.50
C PHE A 47 -9.70 -7.00 -5.91
N PHE A 48 -10.70 -7.63 -5.31
CA PHE A 48 -11.10 -8.99 -5.68
C PHE A 48 -11.72 -9.07 -7.07
N LEU A 49 -12.48 -8.06 -7.50
CA LEU A 49 -13.03 -8.02 -8.86
C LEU A 49 -11.92 -7.97 -9.92
N VAL A 50 -10.92 -7.10 -9.73
CA VAL A 50 -9.78 -7.01 -10.63
C VAL A 50 -8.98 -8.30 -10.62
N LEU A 51 -8.70 -8.89 -9.44
CA LEU A 51 -8.01 -10.17 -9.36
C LEU A 51 -8.76 -11.28 -10.10
N PHE A 52 -10.07 -11.37 -9.90
CA PHE A 52 -10.90 -12.38 -10.57
C PHE A 52 -10.90 -12.17 -12.10
N GLN A 53 -11.04 -10.92 -12.55
CA GLN A 53 -11.03 -10.60 -13.97
C GLN A 53 -9.66 -10.88 -14.61
N VAL A 54 -8.58 -10.42 -14.00
CA VAL A 54 -7.20 -10.63 -14.50
C VAL A 54 -6.84 -12.11 -14.48
N ALA A 55 -7.16 -12.84 -13.41
CA ALA A 55 -6.91 -14.28 -13.34
C ALA A 55 -7.77 -15.05 -14.34
N GLY A 56 -9.06 -14.72 -14.46
CA GLY A 56 -9.97 -15.39 -15.40
C GLY A 56 -9.55 -15.18 -16.86
N THR A 57 -9.37 -13.93 -17.27
CA THR A 57 -8.94 -13.59 -18.64
C THR A 57 -7.53 -14.08 -18.92
N GLY A 58 -6.60 -13.92 -17.96
CA GLY A 58 -5.21 -14.36 -18.08
C GLY A 58 -5.07 -15.89 -18.18
N LEU A 59 -5.80 -16.66 -17.39
CA LEU A 59 -5.78 -18.13 -17.45
C LEU A 59 -6.35 -18.65 -18.77
N VAL A 60 -7.45 -18.07 -19.26
CA VAL A 60 -8.04 -18.45 -20.55
C VAL A 60 -7.08 -18.13 -21.70
N GLN A 61 -6.37 -17.00 -21.65
CA GLN A 61 -5.39 -16.63 -22.67
C GLN A 61 -4.10 -17.46 -22.58
N LEU A 62 -3.69 -17.88 -21.38
CA LEU A 62 -2.48 -18.68 -21.15
C LEU A 62 -2.68 -20.18 -21.47
N PHE A 63 -3.88 -20.73 -21.25
CA PHE A 63 -4.16 -22.16 -21.47
C PHE A 63 -5.07 -22.43 -22.69
N GLY A 64 -5.55 -21.39 -23.36
CA GLY A 64 -6.33 -21.50 -24.58
C GLY A 64 -5.49 -22.02 -25.76
N THR A 65 -6.16 -22.66 -26.72
CA THR A 65 -5.55 -23.26 -27.92
C THR A 65 -5.78 -22.45 -29.20
N GLY A 66 -6.33 -21.24 -29.10
CA GLY A 66 -6.55 -20.33 -30.22
C GLY A 66 -5.27 -19.58 -30.65
N PRO A 67 -5.32 -18.87 -31.80
CA PRO A 67 -4.18 -18.09 -32.29
C PRO A 67 -3.77 -17.00 -31.29
N GLY A 68 -2.50 -16.94 -30.91
CA GLY A 68 -1.97 -15.97 -29.95
C GLY A 68 -2.23 -16.32 -28.47
N GLN A 69 -2.71 -17.53 -28.17
CA GLN A 69 -2.87 -18.06 -26.82
C GLN A 69 -1.71 -19.01 -26.47
N GLY A 70 -1.54 -19.36 -25.20
CA GLY A 70 -0.42 -20.19 -24.77
C GLY A 70 0.83 -19.39 -24.45
N LEU A 71 2.01 -19.93 -24.79
CA LEU A 71 3.29 -19.21 -24.63
C LEU A 71 3.41 -18.01 -25.57
N ASP A 72 2.72 -18.06 -26.72
CA ASP A 72 2.70 -16.95 -27.66
C ASP A 72 2.04 -15.71 -27.06
N PHE A 73 1.10 -15.86 -26.13
CA PHE A 73 0.50 -14.73 -25.41
C PHE A 73 1.54 -13.89 -24.65
N LEU A 74 2.61 -14.50 -24.15
CA LEU A 74 3.67 -13.79 -23.42
C LEU A 74 4.58 -12.97 -24.34
N PHE A 75 4.75 -13.42 -25.59
CA PHE A 75 5.69 -12.83 -26.55
C PHE A 75 5.02 -12.17 -27.75
N THR A 76 3.69 -12.14 -27.81
CA THR A 76 2.93 -11.43 -28.83
C THR A 76 2.74 -9.98 -28.41
N PHE A 77 2.84 -9.06 -29.36
CA PHE A 77 2.59 -7.64 -29.12
C PHE A 77 1.15 -7.42 -28.64
N PRO A 78 0.93 -6.42 -27.76
CA PRO A 78 -0.42 -6.04 -27.39
C PRO A 78 -1.16 -5.51 -28.63
N GLY A 79 -2.39 -6.00 -28.84
CA GLY A 79 -3.29 -5.51 -29.87
C GLY A 79 -4.19 -4.39 -29.35
N VAL A 80 -5.21 -4.03 -30.12
CA VAL A 80 -6.21 -3.04 -29.70
C VAL A 80 -7.30 -3.71 -28.87
N GLY A 81 -7.58 -3.18 -27.67
CA GLY A 81 -8.59 -3.74 -26.77
C GLY A 81 -8.11 -4.97 -26.00
N LEU A 82 -8.90 -6.05 -25.99
CA LEU A 82 -8.59 -7.31 -25.28
C LEU A 82 -7.82 -8.32 -26.15
N GLU A 83 -7.47 -7.94 -27.38
CA GLU A 83 -6.74 -8.78 -28.33
C GLU A 83 -5.23 -8.55 -28.23
N GLY A 84 -4.46 -9.62 -28.45
CA GLY A 84 -2.99 -9.60 -28.41
C GLY A 84 -2.38 -10.06 -27.09
N GLY A 85 -1.06 -9.96 -27.00
CA GLY A 85 -0.26 -10.50 -25.90
C GLY A 85 0.25 -9.46 -24.90
N ILE A 86 0.91 -9.91 -23.84
CA ILE A 86 1.45 -9.06 -22.76
C ILE A 86 2.94 -8.76 -22.92
N ARG A 87 3.51 -8.92 -24.12
CA ARG A 87 4.96 -8.80 -24.38
C ARG A 87 5.55 -7.52 -23.81
N ASN A 88 4.96 -6.36 -24.09
CA ASN A 88 5.53 -5.08 -23.66
C ASN A 88 5.56 -4.95 -22.13
N ALA A 89 4.50 -5.42 -21.45
CA ALA A 89 4.44 -5.40 -20.00
C ALA A 89 5.45 -6.39 -19.39
N PHE A 90 5.57 -7.59 -19.95
CA PHE A 90 6.50 -8.60 -19.47
C PHE A 90 7.96 -8.21 -19.71
N VAL A 91 8.33 -7.96 -20.96
CA VAL A 91 9.70 -7.57 -21.35
C VAL A 91 10.08 -6.25 -20.68
N GLY A 92 9.19 -5.25 -20.69
CA GLY A 92 9.43 -3.98 -20.03
C GLY A 92 9.67 -4.11 -18.52
N THR A 93 8.92 -4.98 -17.83
CA THR A 93 9.16 -5.24 -16.40
C THR A 93 10.53 -5.87 -16.18
N VAL A 94 10.91 -6.85 -16.98
CA VAL A 94 12.23 -7.50 -16.88
C VAL A 94 13.36 -6.50 -17.17
N GLU A 95 13.25 -5.72 -18.23
CA GLU A 95 14.23 -4.70 -18.60
C GLU A 95 14.37 -3.65 -17.50
N LEU A 96 13.26 -3.14 -16.96
CA LEU A 96 13.26 -2.18 -15.85
C LEU A 96 13.93 -2.75 -14.60
N VAL A 97 13.59 -3.98 -14.21
CA VAL A 97 14.18 -4.62 -13.02
C VAL A 97 15.67 -4.85 -13.22
N VAL A 98 16.09 -5.33 -14.40
CA VAL A 98 17.51 -5.58 -14.70
C VAL A 98 18.30 -4.28 -14.69
N LEU A 99 17.83 -3.24 -15.38
CA LEU A 99 18.50 -1.94 -15.41
C LEU A 99 18.57 -1.32 -14.02
N ALA A 100 17.45 -1.24 -13.30
CA ALA A 100 17.41 -0.70 -11.95
C ALA A 100 18.33 -1.48 -10.99
N SER A 101 18.31 -2.81 -11.05
CA SER A 101 19.13 -3.65 -10.15
C SER A 101 20.61 -3.62 -10.49
N SER A 102 20.96 -3.56 -11.78
CA SER A 102 22.37 -3.54 -12.23
C SER A 102 23.15 -2.34 -11.70
N VAL A 103 22.48 -1.21 -11.46
CA VAL A 103 23.07 -0.01 -10.87
C VAL A 103 22.78 0.04 -9.37
N GLY A 104 21.52 -0.16 -8.98
CA GLY A 104 21.06 0.01 -7.60
C GLY A 104 21.66 -1.01 -6.64
N VAL A 105 21.72 -2.30 -7.02
CA VAL A 105 22.19 -3.36 -6.12
C VAL A 105 23.69 -3.23 -5.82
N PRO A 106 24.60 -3.10 -6.81
CA PRO A 106 26.01 -2.96 -6.49
C PRO A 106 26.31 -1.73 -5.63
N LEU A 107 25.72 -0.58 -5.95
CA LEU A 107 25.90 0.65 -5.17
C LEU A 107 25.38 0.49 -3.73
N SER A 108 24.20 -0.12 -3.57
CA SER A 108 23.60 -0.37 -2.24
C SER A 108 24.45 -1.32 -1.41
N VAL A 109 24.91 -2.44 -1.99
CA VAL A 109 25.73 -3.45 -1.30
C VAL A 109 27.08 -2.88 -0.91
N PHE A 110 27.79 -2.21 -1.83
CA PHE A 110 29.09 -1.61 -1.51
C PHE A 110 28.98 -0.49 -0.47
N GLY A 111 27.94 0.33 -0.56
CA GLY A 111 27.65 1.35 0.46
C GLY A 111 27.40 0.72 1.83
N ALA A 112 26.54 -0.29 1.91
CA ALA A 112 26.24 -0.98 3.16
C ALA A 112 27.49 -1.62 3.78
N VAL A 113 28.29 -2.34 2.98
CA VAL A 113 29.55 -2.97 3.44
C VAL A 113 30.56 -1.93 3.92
N PHE A 114 30.70 -0.81 3.21
CA PHE A 114 31.62 0.26 3.61
C PHE A 114 31.24 0.87 4.96
N ILE A 115 29.95 1.12 5.19
CA ILE A 115 29.45 1.68 6.45
C ILE A 115 29.52 0.67 7.60
N SER A 116 29.24 -0.61 7.32
CA SER A 116 29.26 -1.66 8.36
C SER A 116 30.68 -1.99 8.81
N GLU A 117 31.63 -2.10 7.88
CA GLU A 117 32.96 -2.65 8.16
C GLU A 117 34.03 -1.58 8.36
N TYR A 118 34.04 -0.54 7.53
CA TYR A 118 35.15 0.41 7.48
C TYR A 118 34.85 1.73 8.22
N THR A 119 33.59 2.01 8.53
CA THR A 119 33.20 3.28 9.15
C THR A 119 33.19 3.16 10.67
N ARG A 120 34.03 3.97 11.32
CA ARG A 120 34.10 4.08 12.78
C ARG A 120 32.80 4.66 13.34
N PRO A 121 32.40 4.27 14.56
CA PRO A 121 31.26 4.90 15.24
C PRO A 121 31.48 6.42 15.36
N GLY A 122 30.47 7.20 15.00
CA GLY A 122 30.51 8.66 15.00
C GLY A 122 29.34 9.28 14.21
N LEU A 123 29.26 10.61 14.24
CA LEU A 123 28.13 11.37 13.71
C LEU A 123 27.79 11.07 12.24
N ILE A 124 28.80 10.82 11.40
CA ILE A 124 28.59 10.52 9.97
C ILE A 124 27.88 9.17 9.80
N LYS A 125 28.30 8.15 10.57
CA LYS A 125 27.67 6.83 10.53
C LYS A 125 26.22 6.91 11.02
N GLU A 126 26.01 7.57 12.15
CA GLU A 126 24.68 7.78 12.74
C GLU A 126 23.74 8.53 11.77
N LEU A 127 24.25 9.55 11.07
CA LEU A 127 23.45 10.29 10.09
C LEU A 127 23.06 9.42 8.89
N ILE A 128 23.97 8.61 8.36
CA ILE A 128 23.70 7.73 7.22
C ILE A 128 22.70 6.64 7.61
N GLU A 129 22.88 6.02 8.77
CA GLU A 129 21.94 5.02 9.30
C GLU A 129 20.56 5.64 9.54
N PHE A 130 20.49 6.82 10.18
CA PHE A 130 19.24 7.55 10.36
C PHE A 130 18.56 7.90 9.02
N ALA A 131 19.32 8.42 8.04
CA ALA A 131 18.78 8.73 6.72
C ALA A 131 18.25 7.47 6.02
N SER A 132 18.97 6.35 6.12
CA SER A 132 18.54 5.06 5.58
C SER A 132 17.24 4.58 6.23
N ASP A 133 17.11 4.69 7.55
CA ASP A 133 15.88 4.33 8.28
C ASP A 133 14.69 5.21 7.86
N VAL A 134 14.93 6.52 7.69
CA VAL A 134 13.90 7.44 7.17
C VAL A 134 13.51 7.06 5.74
N LEU A 135 14.48 6.81 4.86
CA LEU A 135 14.21 6.41 3.46
C LEU A 135 13.43 5.10 3.39
N ALA A 136 13.76 4.12 4.24
CA ALA A 136 13.05 2.84 4.32
C ALA A 136 11.60 2.99 4.82
N GLY A 137 11.34 4.02 5.64
CA GLY A 137 10.00 4.36 6.12
C GLY A 137 9.12 5.13 5.13
N ILE A 138 9.69 5.67 4.04
CA ILE A 138 8.92 6.41 3.03
C ILE A 138 8.03 5.44 2.23
N PRO A 139 6.72 5.72 2.10
CA PRO A 139 5.83 4.89 1.27
C PRO A 139 6.28 4.85 -0.19
N SER A 140 6.21 3.68 -0.84
CA SER A 140 6.64 3.51 -2.24
C SER A 140 5.95 4.44 -3.24
N ILE A 141 4.70 4.83 -2.98
CA ILE A 141 3.94 5.78 -3.82
C ILE A 141 4.62 7.15 -3.89
N VAL A 142 5.30 7.58 -2.82
CA VAL A 142 6.01 8.86 -2.78
C VAL A 142 7.22 8.82 -3.70
N PHE A 143 7.98 7.72 -3.71
CA PHE A 143 9.09 7.55 -4.64
C PHE A 143 8.62 7.54 -6.10
N GLY A 144 7.46 6.92 -6.39
CA GLY A 144 6.86 6.95 -7.73
C GLY A 144 6.47 8.36 -8.17
N ALA A 145 5.77 9.10 -7.30
CA ALA A 145 5.36 10.47 -7.58
C ALA A 145 6.55 11.44 -7.72
N PHE A 146 7.56 11.29 -6.86
CA PHE A 146 8.81 12.07 -6.94
C PHE A 146 9.56 11.77 -8.23
N GLY A 147 9.70 10.50 -8.61
CA GLY A 147 10.35 10.10 -9.85
C GLY A 147 9.67 10.70 -11.07
N PHE A 148 8.33 10.68 -11.10
CA PHE A 148 7.55 11.34 -12.15
C PHE A 148 7.82 12.85 -12.19
N ALA A 149 7.66 13.56 -11.07
CA ALA A 149 7.87 15.00 -11.03
C ALA A 149 9.32 15.41 -11.38
N PHE A 150 10.31 14.62 -10.96
CA PHE A 150 11.72 14.92 -11.24
C PHE A 150 12.10 14.63 -12.69
N LEU A 151 11.74 13.47 -13.22
CA LEU A 151 12.14 13.07 -14.59
C LEU A 151 11.29 13.78 -15.65
N VAL A 152 9.96 13.81 -15.45
CA VAL A 152 9.02 14.36 -16.44
C VAL A 152 8.93 15.88 -16.31
N ASP A 153 8.54 16.39 -15.14
CA ASP A 153 8.24 17.82 -14.99
C ASP A 153 9.52 18.68 -14.90
N PHE A 154 10.54 18.23 -14.16
CA PHE A 154 11.76 19.01 -13.97
C PHE A 154 12.78 18.81 -15.09
N LEU A 155 13.13 17.55 -15.41
CA LEU A 155 14.13 17.25 -16.45
C LEU A 155 13.55 17.25 -17.88
N HIS A 156 12.24 17.43 -18.05
CA HIS A 156 11.57 17.41 -19.35
C HIS A 156 11.87 16.13 -20.15
N MET A 157 12.06 15.00 -19.46
CA MET A 157 12.33 13.69 -20.07
C MET A 157 11.04 12.91 -20.37
N GLY A 158 9.88 13.55 -20.28
CA GLY A 158 8.63 13.06 -20.82
C GLY A 158 8.52 13.37 -22.31
N MET A 159 7.89 12.48 -23.08
CA MET A 159 7.46 12.77 -24.46
C MET A 159 6.27 13.73 -24.46
#